data_AF-G3JAR1-F1
#
_entry.id   AF-G3JAR1-F1
#
_cell.length_a   1.000
_cell.length_b   1.000
_cell.length_c   1.000
_cell.angle_alpha   90.00
_cell.angle_beta   90.00
_cell.angle_gamma   90.00
#
_symmetry.space_group_name_H-M   'P 1'
#
loop_
_entity.id
_entity.type
_entity.pdbx_description
1 polymer ?
#
loop_
_entity_poly.entity_id
_entity_poly.type
_entity_poly.pdbx_seq_one_letter_code
_entity_poly.pdbx_strand_id
1 'polypeptide(L)'
;MKFSRHSSDLASLMRNHKKLKPNHFINNIPVDVLEVMADHLPLESLLALTQTCKGLHAALHHRLQSTAQKTSREELLECLFKVVRRRPDAWVCQECVKLHRANNNDTPHHAAPSCPHTRYIPLHCGPRSDTYELHHHHVQLSIRLNRLRQPTPMQREYLARLLQQHTSTGFRMNPNNGFPNQLDVSFTLTPRIIEGRYLRKSTWTFSVLKDGPNAVTEDRIGAVALCCHLVTAPISHSNDGSVVRSPQLSALQHGLSNALEGGYQCFGQCYFCAVDFLITPGRENRTLMIEAWQDLGGENNGSPGDETYWRAAAWDRNEMPIAHHMRRTRLIKRAGGTVRRSYGESRYFMTKGLVRWKNLAIHNYMADSLFYHPLMV
;
A
#
# COMPACT_ATOMS: atom_id res chain seq x y z
N MET A 1 3.64 57.30 28.18
CA MET A 1 2.18 57.27 27.96
C MET A 1 1.56 56.25 28.91
N LYS A 2 0.73 56.73 29.84
CA LYS A 2 -0.03 55.94 30.83
C LYS A 2 -1.45 55.73 30.30
N PHE A 3 -1.97 54.51 30.39
CA PHE A 3 -3.40 54.19 30.56
C PHE A 3 -3.45 52.83 31.30
N SER A 4 -3.78 52.81 32.59
CA SER A 4 -5.13 52.69 33.18
C SER A 4 -5.69 51.28 33.04
N ARG A 5 -5.56 50.43 34.08
CA ARG A 5 -6.64 50.09 35.05
C ARG A 5 -7.93 49.61 34.37
N HIS A 6 -8.08 48.28 34.24
CA HIS A 6 -9.32 47.51 34.42
C HIS A 6 -8.93 46.02 34.52
N SER A 7 -8.56 45.57 35.72
CA SER A 7 -8.15 44.17 35.99
C SER A 7 -8.64 43.67 37.35
N SER A 8 -9.72 44.24 37.90
CA SER A 8 -10.19 43.91 39.25
C SER A 8 -11.60 43.32 39.35
N ASP A 9 -12.39 43.22 38.27
CA ASP A 9 -13.79 42.78 38.37
C ASP A 9 -14.16 41.44 37.70
N LEU A 10 -13.18 40.69 37.15
CA LEU A 10 -13.41 39.31 36.71
C LEU A 10 -12.94 38.24 37.71
N ALA A 11 -12.20 38.65 38.74
CA ALA A 11 -11.63 37.75 39.75
C ALA A 11 -12.48 37.62 41.05
N SER A 12 -13.59 38.36 41.15
CA SER A 12 -14.53 38.26 42.29
C SER A 12 -15.79 37.45 41.96
N LEU A 13 -16.14 37.26 40.67
CA LEU A 13 -17.26 36.43 40.23
C LEU A 13 -16.97 34.92 40.19
N MET A 14 -15.70 34.49 40.36
CA MET A 14 -15.33 33.08 40.33
C MET A 14 -15.06 32.45 41.71
N ARG A 15 -15.31 33.17 42.82
CA ARG A 15 -14.92 32.70 44.17
C ARG A 15 -16.01 32.10 45.04
N ASN A 16 -17.24 31.94 44.55
CA ASN A 16 -18.32 31.29 45.32
C ASN A 16 -19.15 30.26 44.54
N HIS A 17 -18.57 29.58 43.55
CA HIS A 17 -19.12 28.28 43.16
C HIS A 17 -18.60 27.24 44.14
N LYS A 18 -19.45 26.85 45.11
CA LYS A 18 -19.40 25.51 45.70
C LYS A 18 -19.04 24.55 44.57
N LYS A 19 -18.03 23.69 44.75
CA LYS A 19 -17.72 22.58 43.84
C LYS A 19 -18.98 21.72 43.67
N LEU A 20 -19.86 22.11 42.77
CA LEU A 20 -20.87 21.24 42.20
C LEU A 20 -20.02 20.17 41.51
N LYS A 21 -19.98 18.97 42.09
CA LYS A 21 -19.58 17.79 41.32
C LYS A 21 -20.38 17.89 40.02
N PRO A 22 -19.75 17.85 38.84
CA PRO A 22 -20.50 17.86 37.61
C PRO A 22 -21.48 16.69 37.70
N ASN A 23 -22.75 16.98 37.98
CA ASN A 23 -23.82 16.03 37.87
C ASN A 23 -23.89 15.77 36.39
N HIS A 24 -23.16 14.76 35.94
CA HIS A 24 -23.17 14.34 34.55
C HIS A 24 -24.61 13.97 34.24
N PHE A 25 -25.32 14.87 33.55
CA PHE A 25 -26.72 14.74 33.16
C PHE A 25 -27.02 13.33 32.63
N ILE A 26 -26.08 12.78 31.87
CA ILE A 26 -26.07 11.41 31.33
C ILE A 26 -26.27 10.30 32.38
N ASN A 27 -25.76 10.46 33.60
CA ASN A 27 -25.92 9.46 34.66
C ASN A 27 -27.33 9.48 35.30
N ASN A 28 -28.11 10.53 35.03
CA ASN A 28 -29.48 10.67 35.51
C ASN A 28 -30.52 10.33 34.44
N ILE A 29 -30.10 10.00 33.22
CA ILE A 29 -31.01 9.56 32.15
C ILE A 29 -31.35 8.08 32.42
N PRO A 30 -32.64 7.72 32.53
CA PRO A 30 -33.06 6.32 32.61
C PRO A 30 -32.54 5.49 31.43
N VAL A 31 -32.18 4.23 31.68
CA VAL A 31 -31.57 3.35 30.66
C VAL A 31 -32.51 3.13 29.47
N ASP A 32 -33.82 3.01 29.71
CA ASP A 32 -34.86 2.90 28.70
C ASP A 32 -34.87 4.12 27.74
N VAL A 33 -34.70 5.33 28.27
CA VAL A 33 -34.59 6.54 27.43
C VAL A 33 -33.31 6.51 26.59
N LEU A 34 -32.19 6.06 27.17
CA LEU A 34 -30.93 5.90 26.43
C LEU A 34 -31.05 4.86 25.30
N GLU A 35 -31.78 3.77 25.54
CA GLU A 35 -32.05 2.75 24.51
C GLU A 35 -32.91 3.30 23.38
N VAL A 36 -33.98 4.04 23.68
CA VAL A 36 -34.81 4.70 22.65
C VAL A 36 -33.99 5.71 21.84
N MET A 37 -33.13 6.49 22.47
CA MET A 37 -32.23 7.38 21.74
C MET A 37 -31.28 6.60 20.83
N ALA A 38 -30.73 5.49 21.31
CA ALA A 38 -29.81 4.64 20.56
C ALA A 38 -30.45 3.98 19.33
N ASP A 39 -31.78 3.81 19.31
CA ASP A 39 -32.52 3.30 18.15
C ASP A 39 -32.43 4.22 16.94
N HIS A 40 -32.20 5.51 17.16
CA HIS A 40 -32.12 6.53 16.12
C HIS A 40 -30.68 6.90 15.73
N LEU A 41 -29.67 6.28 16.35
CA LEU A 41 -28.27 6.61 16.10
C LEU A 41 -27.63 5.66 15.08
N PRO A 42 -26.85 6.19 14.13
CA PRO A 42 -26.01 5.34 13.28
C PRO A 42 -24.94 4.65 14.12
N LEU A 43 -24.40 3.55 13.60
CA LEU A 43 -23.40 2.73 14.29
C LEU A 43 -22.22 3.56 14.82
N GLU A 44 -21.73 4.52 14.04
CA GLU A 44 -20.62 5.39 14.42
C GLU A 44 -20.94 6.23 15.66
N SER A 45 -22.10 6.88 15.69
CA SER A 45 -22.53 7.70 16.82
C SER A 45 -22.76 6.85 18.06
N LEU A 46 -23.33 5.67 17.89
CA LEU A 46 -23.51 4.72 18.98
C LEU A 46 -22.18 4.26 19.56
N LEU A 47 -21.21 3.94 18.71
CA LEU A 47 -19.85 3.58 19.13
C LEU A 47 -19.11 4.74 19.80
N ALA A 48 -19.30 5.98 19.33
CA ALA A 48 -18.73 7.15 19.98
C ALA A 48 -19.31 7.33 21.39
N LEU A 49 -20.62 7.16 21.57
CA LEU A 49 -21.29 7.24 22.88
C LEU A 49 -20.83 6.14 23.84
N THR A 50 -20.68 4.89 23.38
CA THR A 50 -20.20 3.81 24.25
C THR A 50 -18.75 4.02 24.70
N GLN A 51 -17.99 4.89 24.02
CA GLN A 51 -16.61 5.22 24.39
C GLN A 51 -16.49 6.41 25.35
N THR A 52 -17.58 7.13 25.66
CA THR A 52 -17.48 8.34 26.51
C THR A 52 -17.34 8.03 27.99
N CYS A 53 -18.08 7.04 28.51
CA CYS A 53 -17.99 6.63 29.92
C CYS A 53 -18.43 5.17 30.13
N LYS A 54 -18.02 4.58 31.26
CA LYS A 54 -18.36 3.19 31.63
C LYS A 54 -19.87 2.95 31.75
N GLY A 55 -20.63 3.95 32.21
CA GLY A 55 -22.09 3.86 32.36
C GLY A 55 -22.79 3.74 31.00
N LEU A 56 -22.47 4.64 30.06
CA LEU A 56 -22.99 4.56 28.69
C LEU A 56 -22.52 3.31 27.95
N HIS A 57 -21.27 2.89 28.17
CA HIS A 57 -20.81 1.60 27.67
C HIS A 57 -21.71 0.47 28.17
N ALA A 58 -21.89 0.33 29.49
CA ALA A 58 -22.69 -0.74 30.07
C ALA A 58 -24.14 -0.71 29.58
N ALA A 59 -24.76 0.47 29.52
CA ALA A 59 -26.14 0.64 29.08
C ALA A 59 -26.33 0.32 27.59
N LEU A 60 -25.40 0.75 26.72
CA LEU A 60 -25.59 0.70 25.27
C LEU A 60 -24.82 -0.44 24.58
N HIS A 61 -24.04 -1.23 25.30
CA HIS A 61 -23.18 -2.27 24.71
C HIS A 61 -23.99 -3.33 23.95
N HIS A 62 -25.10 -3.81 24.51
CA HIS A 62 -25.95 -4.79 23.84
C HIS A 62 -26.54 -4.22 22.55
N ARG A 63 -27.00 -2.97 22.59
CA ARG A 63 -27.52 -2.28 21.40
C ARG A 63 -26.43 -2.11 20.35
N LEU A 64 -25.23 -1.69 20.73
CA LEU A 64 -24.08 -1.58 19.84
C LEU A 64 -23.79 -2.90 19.13
N GLN A 65 -23.79 -4.02 19.85
CA GLN A 65 -23.59 -5.35 19.28
C GLN A 65 -24.70 -5.71 18.28
N SER A 66 -25.97 -5.50 18.64
CA SER A 66 -27.11 -5.78 17.76
C SER A 66 -27.06 -4.94 16.48
N THR A 67 -26.80 -3.63 16.60
CA THR A 67 -26.65 -2.73 15.45
C THR A 67 -25.47 -3.18 14.57
N ALA A 68 -24.31 -3.49 15.17
CA ALA A 68 -23.14 -3.94 14.44
C ALA A 68 -23.40 -5.24 13.65
N GLN A 69 -24.15 -6.19 14.22
CA GLN A 69 -24.51 -7.44 13.51
C GLN A 69 -25.44 -7.23 12.31
N LYS A 70 -26.27 -6.18 12.35
CA LYS A 70 -27.19 -5.81 11.26
C LYS A 70 -26.55 -4.89 10.22
N THR A 71 -25.41 -4.31 10.54
CA THR A 71 -24.69 -3.35 9.68
C THR A 71 -23.95 -4.11 8.58
N SER A 72 -23.88 -3.53 7.39
CA SER A 72 -23.09 -4.13 6.30
C SER A 72 -21.61 -4.19 6.64
N ARG A 73 -20.87 -5.07 5.97
CA ARG A 73 -19.41 -5.20 6.16
C ARG A 73 -18.69 -3.89 5.86
N GLU A 74 -19.11 -3.18 4.81
CA GLU A 74 -18.53 -1.93 4.35
C GLU A 74 -18.72 -0.81 5.39
N GLU A 75 -19.94 -0.65 5.90
CA GLU A 75 -20.25 0.32 6.95
C GLU A 75 -19.51 0.01 8.27
N LEU A 76 -19.36 -1.27 8.61
CA LEU A 76 -18.55 -1.70 9.75
C LEU A 76 -17.09 -1.29 9.57
N LEU A 77 -16.51 -1.57 8.40
CA LEU A 77 -15.13 -1.19 8.10
C LEU A 77 -14.93 0.33 8.17
N GLU A 78 -15.84 1.11 7.57
CA GLU A 78 -15.82 2.57 7.65
C GLU A 78 -15.82 3.04 9.11
N CYS A 79 -16.72 2.49 9.93
CA CYS A 79 -16.78 2.79 11.36
C CYS A 79 -15.45 2.46 12.07
N LEU A 80 -14.88 1.27 11.83
CA LEU A 80 -13.60 0.86 12.42
C LEU A 80 -12.43 1.75 11.95
N PHE A 81 -12.42 2.20 10.70
CA PHE A 81 -11.41 3.14 10.18
C PHE A 81 -11.47 4.50 10.88
N LYS A 82 -12.67 4.98 11.24
CA LYS A 82 -12.83 6.20 12.02
C LYS A 82 -12.33 6.02 13.47
N VAL A 83 -12.56 4.85 14.07
CA VAL A 83 -12.10 4.54 15.44
C VAL A 83 -10.58 4.42 15.49
N VAL A 84 -9.98 3.67 14.57
CA VAL A 84 -8.54 3.42 14.56
C VAL A 84 -7.73 4.69 14.35
N ARG A 85 -8.31 5.72 13.71
CA ARG A 85 -7.67 7.03 13.52
C ARG A 85 -7.17 7.66 14.83
N ARG A 86 -7.85 7.37 15.94
CA ARG A 86 -7.50 7.86 17.29
C ARG A 86 -6.58 6.90 18.06
N ARG A 87 -6.21 5.76 17.48
CA ARG A 87 -5.43 4.69 18.10
C ARG A 87 -4.20 4.38 17.22
N PRO A 88 -3.07 5.07 17.42
CA PRO A 88 -1.89 4.89 16.57
C PRO A 88 -1.31 3.48 16.62
N ASP A 89 -1.46 2.79 17.76
CA ASP A 89 -0.96 1.43 17.97
C ASP A 89 -2.00 0.35 17.61
N ALA A 90 -2.86 0.65 16.64
CA ALA A 90 -3.89 -0.27 16.17
C ALA A 90 -4.09 -0.16 14.65
N TRP A 91 -4.65 -1.24 14.06
CA TRP A 91 -4.98 -1.31 12.66
C TRP A 91 -6.27 -2.08 12.40
N VAL A 92 -6.90 -1.82 11.26
CA VAL A 92 -8.14 -2.46 10.85
C VAL A 92 -7.82 -3.59 9.89
N CYS A 93 -8.19 -4.81 10.27
CA CYS A 93 -8.15 -5.94 9.37
C CYS A 93 -9.44 -5.98 8.56
N GLN A 94 -9.31 -5.87 7.24
CA GLN A 94 -10.44 -5.97 6.33
C GLN A 94 -11.02 -7.39 6.32
N GLU A 95 -10.17 -8.41 6.40
CA GLU A 95 -10.59 -9.80 6.31
C GLU A 95 -11.57 -10.19 7.41
N CYS A 96 -11.15 -9.99 8.67
CA CYS A 96 -11.95 -10.37 9.84
C CYS A 96 -12.82 -9.22 10.37
N VAL A 97 -12.72 -8.01 9.81
CA VAL A 97 -13.48 -6.81 10.23
C VAL A 97 -13.27 -6.50 11.71
N LYS A 98 -12.01 -6.49 12.15
CA LYS A 98 -11.64 -6.23 13.56
C LYS A 98 -10.50 -5.23 13.67
N LEU A 99 -10.41 -4.62 14.85
CA LEU A 99 -9.24 -3.87 15.28
C LEU A 99 -8.21 -4.79 15.90
N HIS A 100 -7.00 -4.75 15.38
CA HIS A 100 -5.85 -5.44 15.91
C HIS A 100 -4.90 -4.43 16.55
N ARG A 101 -4.17 -4.87 17.58
CA ARG A 101 -3.06 -4.09 18.12
C ARG A 101 -1.86 -4.19 17.18
N ALA A 102 -1.09 -3.12 17.11
CA ALA A 102 0.20 -3.13 16.43
C ALA A 102 1.15 -4.06 17.20
N ASN A 103 1.84 -4.93 16.47
CA ASN A 103 2.97 -5.68 16.98
C ASN A 103 4.24 -4.99 16.49
N ASN A 104 5.01 -4.38 17.39
CA ASN A 104 6.20 -3.62 16.99
C ASN A 104 7.32 -4.50 16.43
N ASN A 105 7.24 -5.83 16.57
CA ASN A 105 8.18 -6.74 15.93
C ASN A 105 7.76 -7.10 14.49
N ASP A 106 6.51 -6.85 14.14
CA ASP A 106 5.98 -7.09 12.81
C ASP A 106 6.36 -5.95 11.87
N THR A 107 7.30 -6.23 10.97
CA THR A 107 7.84 -5.26 10.01
C THR A 107 7.92 -5.92 8.63
N PRO A 108 8.01 -5.15 7.53
CA PRO A 108 8.19 -5.75 6.21
C PRO A 108 9.43 -6.66 6.09
N HIS A 109 10.46 -6.48 6.92
CA HIS A 109 11.66 -7.33 6.93
C HIS A 109 11.53 -8.59 7.80
N HIS A 110 10.57 -8.58 8.74
CA HIS A 110 10.32 -9.64 9.71
C HIS A 110 8.81 -9.71 9.90
N ALA A 111 8.11 -10.18 8.87
CA ALA A 111 6.66 -10.24 8.91
C ALA A 111 6.22 -11.30 9.93
N ALA A 112 5.29 -10.91 10.80
CA ALA A 112 4.66 -11.80 11.76
C ALA A 112 3.19 -12.00 11.37
N PRO A 113 2.60 -13.18 11.62
CA PRO A 113 1.18 -13.39 11.43
C PRO A 113 0.37 -12.48 12.37
N SER A 114 -0.10 -11.35 11.84
CA SER A 114 -0.84 -10.35 12.63
C SER A 114 -2.35 -10.59 12.66
N CYS A 115 -2.89 -11.36 11.71
CA CYS A 115 -4.27 -11.85 11.74
C CYS A 115 -4.35 -13.27 11.15
N PRO A 116 -5.05 -14.21 11.81
CA PRO A 116 -5.20 -15.58 11.32
C PRO A 116 -6.05 -15.70 10.05
N HIS A 117 -6.76 -14.63 9.67
CA HIS A 117 -7.62 -14.59 8.49
C HIS A 117 -7.00 -13.80 7.32
N THR A 118 -5.74 -13.36 7.40
CA THR A 118 -5.12 -12.58 6.32
C THR A 118 -5.06 -13.41 5.03
N ARG A 119 -5.85 -13.02 4.03
CA ARG A 119 -5.93 -13.72 2.72
C ARG A 119 -5.04 -13.10 1.64
N TYR A 120 -4.80 -11.79 1.73
CA TYR A 120 -3.97 -11.10 0.74
C TYR A 120 -2.53 -11.60 0.79
N ILE A 121 -2.01 -11.85 -0.40
CA ILE A 121 -0.60 -12.13 -0.59
C ILE A 121 0.17 -10.84 -0.29
N PRO A 122 1.29 -10.90 0.46
CA PRO A 122 2.18 -9.75 0.60
C PRO A 122 2.48 -9.14 -0.78
N LEU A 123 2.66 -7.81 -0.81
CA LEU A 123 3.01 -7.13 -2.05
C LEU A 123 4.43 -7.50 -2.50
N HIS A 124 4.54 -8.53 -3.34
CA HIS A 124 5.78 -8.90 -4.00
C HIS A 124 6.06 -7.95 -5.17
N CYS A 125 7.14 -7.20 -5.08
CA CYS A 125 7.70 -6.37 -6.16
C CYS A 125 9.23 -6.46 -6.21
N GLY A 126 9.77 -7.48 -5.56
CA GLY A 126 11.19 -7.82 -5.51
C GLY A 126 11.43 -9.23 -6.04
N PRO A 127 12.65 -9.73 -5.89
CA PRO A 127 13.02 -11.10 -6.24
C PRO A 127 12.11 -12.13 -5.56
N ARG A 128 11.91 -13.31 -6.16
CA ARG A 128 11.05 -14.35 -5.56
C ARG A 128 11.55 -14.85 -4.20
N SER A 129 12.86 -14.84 -4.00
CA SER A 129 13.50 -15.23 -2.75
C SER A 129 13.70 -14.06 -1.79
N ASP A 130 13.02 -12.93 -2.03
CA ASP A 130 13.10 -11.76 -1.17
C ASP A 130 12.32 -12.01 0.14
N THR A 131 12.90 -11.59 1.25
CA THR A 131 12.28 -11.67 2.58
C THR A 131 11.40 -10.46 2.89
N TYR A 132 11.32 -9.48 1.98
CA TYR A 132 10.51 -8.29 2.14
C TYR A 132 9.02 -8.57 1.90
N GLU A 133 8.23 -8.62 2.97
CA GLU A 133 6.79 -8.90 2.96
C GLU A 133 5.98 -7.69 3.44
N LEU A 134 5.54 -6.86 2.50
CA LEU A 134 4.69 -5.72 2.80
C LEU A 134 3.21 -6.12 2.83
N HIS A 135 2.56 -5.90 3.96
CA HIS A 135 1.12 -6.09 4.18
C HIS A 135 0.38 -4.76 4.35
N HIS A 136 -0.95 -4.79 4.25
CA HIS A 136 -1.77 -3.58 4.33
C HIS A 136 -1.64 -2.88 5.68
N HIS A 137 -1.56 -3.63 6.78
CA HIS A 137 -1.42 -3.05 8.11
C HIS A 137 -0.09 -2.31 8.28
N HIS A 138 1.00 -2.75 7.64
CA HIS A 138 2.27 -1.99 7.61
C HIS A 138 2.07 -0.62 6.99
N VAL A 139 1.33 -0.53 5.87
CA VAL A 139 0.97 0.74 5.22
C VAL A 139 0.13 1.61 6.17
N GLN A 140 -0.93 1.04 6.73
CA GLN A 140 -1.83 1.78 7.63
C GLN A 140 -1.10 2.32 8.87
N LEU A 141 -0.26 1.49 9.51
CA LEU A 141 0.51 1.85 10.70
C LEU A 141 1.56 2.92 10.38
N SER A 142 2.25 2.80 9.25
CA SER A 142 3.24 3.80 8.84
C SER A 142 2.62 5.19 8.68
N ILE A 143 1.47 5.28 7.99
CA ILE A 143 0.75 6.56 7.83
C ILE A 143 0.23 7.07 9.18
N ARG A 144 -0.25 6.18 10.06
CA ARG A 144 -0.70 6.53 11.41
C ARG A 144 0.40 7.12 12.27
N LEU A 145 1.51 6.42 12.40
CA LEU A 145 2.61 6.85 13.23
C LEU A 145 3.24 8.15 12.69
N ASN A 146 3.32 8.30 11.36
CA ASN A 146 3.90 9.50 10.72
C ASN A 146 3.10 10.79 10.99
N ARG A 147 1.79 10.70 11.26
CA ARG A 147 0.98 11.90 11.53
C ARG A 147 1.13 12.45 12.95
N LEU A 148 1.64 11.63 13.87
CA LEU A 148 1.69 12.00 15.28
C LEU A 148 2.60 13.21 15.43
N ARG A 149 2.09 14.26 16.07
CA ARG A 149 2.91 15.46 16.36
C ARG A 149 4.02 15.16 17.37
N GLN A 150 3.75 14.22 18.29
CA GLN A 150 4.65 13.83 19.38
C GLN A 150 4.63 12.30 19.55
N PRO A 151 5.19 11.53 18.60
CA PRO A 151 5.28 10.08 18.73
C PRO A 151 6.19 9.71 19.91
N THR A 152 5.86 8.64 20.63
CA THR A 152 6.75 8.09 21.68
C THR A 152 8.07 7.59 21.06
N PRO A 153 9.16 7.43 21.85
CA PRO A 153 10.41 6.87 21.32
C PRO A 153 10.22 5.54 20.60
N MET A 154 9.43 4.63 21.21
CA MET A 154 9.10 3.33 20.63
C MET A 154 8.33 3.45 19.31
N GLN A 155 7.38 4.39 19.20
CA GLN A 155 6.64 4.65 17.97
C GLN A 155 7.53 5.19 16.86
N ARG A 156 8.47 6.08 17.18
CA ARG A 156 9.45 6.61 16.20
C ARG A 156 10.35 5.50 15.68
N GLU A 157 10.89 4.67 16.56
CA GLU A 157 11.72 3.53 16.19
C GLU A 157 10.95 2.53 15.34
N TYR A 158 9.70 2.23 15.71
CA TYR A 158 8.88 1.33 14.92
C TYR A 158 8.56 1.89 13.53
N LEU A 159 8.21 3.18 13.42
CA LEU A 159 8.02 3.84 12.13
C LEU A 159 9.30 3.81 11.27
N ALA A 160 10.47 4.04 11.88
CA ALA A 160 11.74 3.97 11.17
C ALA A 160 12.01 2.57 10.58
N ARG A 161 11.66 1.50 11.32
CA ARG A 161 11.76 0.12 10.82
C ARG A 161 10.72 -0.21 9.75
N LEU A 162 9.50 0.30 9.87
CA LEU A 162 8.46 0.15 8.83
C LEU A 162 8.84 0.86 7.52
N LEU A 163 9.58 1.96 7.60
CA LEU A 163 10.07 2.73 6.47
C LEU A 163 11.53 2.43 6.10
N GLN A 164 12.12 1.37 6.66
CA GLN A 164 13.49 1.00 6.38
C GLN A 164 13.64 0.60 4.91
N GLN A 165 14.67 1.12 4.25
CA GLN A 165 15.04 0.70 2.91
C GLN A 165 15.47 -0.76 2.91
N HIS A 166 14.96 -1.51 1.95
CA HIS A 166 15.35 -2.87 1.68
C HIS A 166 16.34 -2.91 0.51
N THR A 167 17.39 -3.72 0.60
CA THR A 167 18.33 -3.95 -0.50
C THR A 167 18.65 -5.43 -0.57
N SER A 168 18.58 -6.00 -1.77
CA SER A 168 18.88 -7.39 -2.05
C SER A 168 19.86 -7.48 -3.21
N THR A 169 20.80 -8.41 -3.12
CA THR A 169 21.84 -8.68 -4.12
C THR A 169 22.13 -10.18 -4.15
N GLY A 170 22.62 -10.72 -5.26
CA GLY A 170 23.02 -12.13 -5.33
C GLY A 170 21.87 -13.14 -5.26
N PHE A 171 20.63 -12.68 -5.42
CA PHE A 171 19.46 -13.55 -5.57
C PHE A 171 19.37 -14.11 -6.99
N ARG A 172 18.64 -15.22 -7.18
CA ARG A 172 18.38 -15.77 -8.53
C ARG A 172 17.12 -15.15 -9.12
N MET A 173 17.21 -14.66 -10.36
CA MET A 173 16.04 -14.15 -11.11
C MET A 173 15.05 -15.25 -11.46
N ASN A 174 15.55 -16.44 -11.82
CA ASN A 174 14.76 -17.60 -12.20
C ASN A 174 15.16 -18.81 -11.34
N PRO A 175 14.73 -18.90 -10.06
CA PRO A 175 15.20 -19.96 -9.16
C PRO A 175 14.85 -21.37 -9.64
N ASN A 176 13.78 -21.52 -10.43
CA ASN A 176 13.22 -22.81 -10.83
C ASN A 176 13.87 -23.43 -12.07
N ASN A 177 14.68 -22.69 -12.84
CA ASN A 177 15.25 -23.20 -14.09
C ASN A 177 16.64 -23.84 -13.93
N GLY A 178 17.21 -23.82 -12.71
CA GLY A 178 18.53 -24.39 -12.42
C GLY A 178 19.72 -23.57 -12.95
N PHE A 179 19.49 -22.57 -13.81
CA PHE A 179 20.55 -21.75 -14.39
C PHE A 179 20.93 -20.57 -13.48
N PRO A 180 22.23 -20.22 -13.38
CA PRO A 180 22.65 -19.03 -12.67
C PRO A 180 22.19 -17.76 -13.41
N ASN A 181 22.19 -16.62 -12.71
CA ASN A 181 22.00 -15.34 -13.37
C ASN A 181 23.14 -15.09 -14.36
N GLN A 182 22.81 -14.57 -15.53
CA GLN A 182 23.81 -14.15 -16.54
C GLN A 182 24.29 -12.71 -16.33
N LEU A 183 23.65 -11.98 -15.41
CA LEU A 183 23.91 -10.58 -15.08
C LEU A 183 24.13 -10.47 -13.57
N ASP A 184 24.93 -9.50 -13.17
CA ASP A 184 24.91 -9.02 -11.79
C ASP A 184 23.63 -8.20 -11.59
N VAL A 185 22.86 -8.55 -10.56
CA VAL A 185 21.55 -7.96 -10.30
C VAL A 185 21.47 -7.50 -8.86
N SER A 186 21.04 -6.26 -8.69
CA SER A 186 20.69 -5.69 -7.39
C SER A 186 19.27 -5.12 -7.43
N PHE A 187 18.62 -5.18 -6.28
CA PHE A 187 17.29 -4.66 -6.05
C PHE A 187 17.31 -3.76 -4.81
N THR A 188 16.69 -2.59 -4.91
CA THR A 188 16.52 -1.67 -3.78
C THR A 188 15.07 -1.22 -3.72
N LEU A 189 14.49 -1.21 -2.52
CA LEU A 189 13.14 -0.72 -2.28
C LEU A 189 13.13 0.30 -1.15
N THR A 190 12.65 1.50 -1.46
CA THR A 190 12.65 2.66 -0.56
C THR A 190 11.22 3.15 -0.32
N PRO A 191 10.60 2.78 0.82
CA PRO A 191 9.30 3.27 1.22
C PRO A 191 9.38 4.69 1.80
N ARG A 192 8.34 5.50 1.61
CA ARG A 192 8.24 6.87 2.13
C ARG A 192 6.78 7.24 2.40
N ILE A 193 6.56 8.12 3.38
CA ILE A 193 5.29 8.82 3.53
C ILE A 193 5.45 10.23 2.98
N ILE A 194 4.69 10.57 1.94
CA ILE A 194 4.69 11.91 1.34
C ILE A 194 3.25 12.40 1.32
N GLU A 195 3.01 13.57 1.93
CA GLU A 195 1.67 14.19 2.01
C GLU A 195 0.58 13.24 2.55
N GLY A 196 0.95 12.40 3.54
CA GLY A 196 0.02 11.44 4.14
C GLY A 196 -0.27 10.20 3.28
N ARG A 197 0.44 10.01 2.17
CA ARG A 197 0.36 8.83 1.30
C ARG A 197 1.57 7.94 1.48
N TYR A 198 1.35 6.63 1.46
CA TYR A 198 2.43 5.65 1.46
C TYR A 198 2.86 5.38 0.02
N LEU A 199 4.06 5.84 -0.30
CA LEU A 199 4.68 5.62 -1.59
C LEU A 199 5.91 4.73 -1.43
N ARG A 200 6.21 3.93 -2.46
CA ARG A 200 7.49 3.19 -2.52
C ARG A 200 8.14 3.34 -3.87
N LYS A 201 9.46 3.37 -3.88
CA LYS A 201 10.29 3.29 -5.08
C LYS A 201 11.04 1.97 -5.07
N SER A 202 10.96 1.21 -6.16
CA SER A 202 11.79 0.04 -6.39
C SER A 202 12.76 0.30 -7.53
N THR A 203 14.02 -0.05 -7.35
CA THR A 203 15.09 0.10 -8.34
C THR A 203 15.73 -1.26 -8.57
N TRP A 204 15.66 -1.73 -9.82
CA TRP A 204 16.40 -2.88 -10.29
C TRP A 204 17.60 -2.39 -11.08
N THR A 205 18.78 -2.91 -10.78
CA THR A 205 20.00 -2.61 -11.55
C THR A 205 20.57 -3.91 -12.07
N PHE A 206 20.81 -3.95 -13.37
CA PHE A 206 21.45 -5.05 -14.07
C PHE A 206 22.78 -4.57 -14.63
N SER A 207 23.82 -5.38 -14.45
CA SER A 207 25.14 -5.12 -15.01
C SER A 207 25.74 -6.39 -15.60
N VAL A 208 26.45 -6.23 -16.71
CA VAL A 208 27.27 -7.29 -17.29
C VAL A 208 28.35 -7.73 -16.28
N LEU A 209 28.51 -9.04 -16.10
CA LEU A 209 29.59 -9.63 -15.29
C LEU A 209 30.95 -9.39 -15.97
N LYS A 210 32.05 -9.34 -15.20
CA LYS A 210 33.40 -9.09 -15.76
C LYS A 210 33.79 -10.07 -16.87
N ASP A 211 33.49 -11.35 -16.66
CA ASP A 211 33.72 -12.44 -17.62
C ASP A 211 32.43 -12.85 -18.34
N GLY A 212 31.42 -11.98 -18.26
CA GLY A 212 30.10 -12.19 -18.81
C GLY A 212 29.98 -11.70 -20.25
N PRO A 213 28.78 -11.80 -20.81
CA PRO A 213 28.52 -11.40 -22.17
C PRO A 213 28.56 -9.86 -22.33
N ASN A 214 28.85 -9.37 -23.54
CA ASN A 214 29.16 -7.95 -23.77
C ASN A 214 28.01 -6.95 -23.53
N ALA A 215 26.77 -7.39 -23.36
CA ALA A 215 25.61 -6.51 -23.20
C ALA A 215 24.49 -7.14 -22.37
N VAL A 216 23.71 -6.28 -21.71
CA VAL A 216 22.40 -6.58 -21.15
C VAL A 216 21.42 -6.75 -22.30
N THR A 217 20.75 -7.90 -22.34
CA THR A 217 19.73 -8.24 -23.33
C THR A 217 18.48 -8.74 -22.63
N GLU A 218 17.33 -8.63 -23.29
CA GLU A 218 16.02 -8.98 -22.71
C GLU A 218 15.96 -10.42 -22.19
N ASP A 219 16.61 -11.36 -22.89
CA ASP A 219 16.72 -12.78 -22.53
C ASP A 219 17.58 -13.05 -21.30
N ARG A 220 18.36 -12.07 -20.83
CA ARG A 220 19.25 -12.22 -19.67
C ARG A 220 18.75 -11.58 -18.40
N ILE A 221 17.76 -10.69 -18.52
CA ILE A 221 17.16 -9.97 -17.38
C ILE A 221 16.37 -10.95 -16.49
N GLY A 222 15.71 -11.94 -17.08
CA GLY A 222 14.82 -12.86 -16.37
C GLY A 222 13.47 -12.23 -16.01
N ALA A 223 12.79 -12.83 -15.02
CA ALA A 223 11.46 -12.38 -14.58
C ALA A 223 11.55 -11.18 -13.63
N VAL A 224 11.01 -10.03 -14.06
CA VAL A 224 10.91 -8.79 -13.28
C VAL A 224 9.43 -8.47 -13.09
N ALA A 225 9.04 -8.18 -11.86
CA ALA A 225 7.69 -7.76 -11.52
C ALA A 225 7.74 -6.40 -10.80
N LEU A 226 7.14 -5.38 -11.39
CA LEU A 226 6.98 -4.07 -10.74
C LEU A 226 5.66 -3.99 -9.96
N CYS A 227 4.68 -4.80 -10.38
CA CYS A 227 3.46 -5.14 -9.64
C CYS A 227 2.87 -6.42 -10.25
N CYS A 228 1.79 -6.96 -9.67
CA CYS A 228 1.08 -8.13 -10.21
C CYS A 228 0.53 -7.96 -11.64
N HIS A 229 0.52 -6.73 -12.17
CA HIS A 229 0.06 -6.38 -13.51
C HIS A 229 1.18 -6.02 -14.50
N LEU A 230 2.40 -5.77 -14.00
CA LEU A 230 3.56 -5.37 -14.80
C LEU A 230 4.67 -6.37 -14.52
N VAL A 231 4.56 -7.50 -15.20
CA VAL A 231 5.51 -8.61 -15.16
C VAL A 231 6.19 -8.74 -16.52
N THR A 232 7.49 -9.03 -16.55
CA THR A 232 8.09 -9.64 -17.74
C THR A 232 7.70 -11.11 -17.75
N ALA A 233 7.40 -11.65 -18.94
CA ALA A 233 7.11 -13.06 -19.04
C ALA A 233 8.33 -13.86 -18.55
N PRO A 234 8.13 -14.91 -17.74
CA PRO A 234 9.22 -15.79 -17.40
C PRO A 234 9.78 -16.39 -18.69
N ILE A 235 11.10 -16.39 -18.78
CA ILE A 235 11.81 -17.04 -19.87
C ILE A 235 11.74 -18.52 -19.59
N SER A 236 10.86 -19.21 -20.32
CA SER A 236 10.85 -20.67 -20.34
C SER A 236 11.94 -21.13 -21.31
N HIS A 237 12.72 -22.10 -20.88
CA HIS A 237 13.59 -22.83 -21.79
C HIS A 237 12.85 -24.11 -22.20
N SER A 238 12.79 -24.39 -23.51
CA SER A 238 12.40 -25.72 -23.98
C SER A 238 13.45 -26.75 -23.59
N ASN A 239 13.12 -28.03 -23.75
CA ASN A 239 14.01 -29.15 -23.38
C ASN A 239 15.36 -29.13 -24.12
N ASP A 240 15.43 -28.48 -25.28
CA ASP A 240 16.64 -28.25 -26.07
C ASP A 240 17.42 -26.99 -25.66
N GLY A 241 16.98 -26.28 -24.61
CA GLY A 241 17.58 -25.04 -24.11
C GLY A 241 17.12 -23.77 -24.83
N SER A 242 16.30 -23.87 -25.88
CA SER A 242 15.83 -22.70 -26.63
C SER A 242 14.91 -21.82 -25.77
N VAL A 243 15.00 -20.50 -25.94
CA VAL A 243 14.17 -19.54 -25.21
C VAL A 243 12.79 -19.47 -25.86
N VAL A 244 11.77 -19.97 -25.15
CA VAL A 244 10.37 -19.85 -25.56
C VAL A 244 9.79 -18.62 -24.88
N ARG A 245 9.47 -17.59 -25.68
CA ARG A 245 8.80 -16.39 -25.20
C ARG A 245 7.29 -16.61 -25.20
N SER A 246 6.66 -16.39 -24.05
CA SER A 246 5.21 -16.20 -24.03
C SER A 246 4.87 -14.90 -24.78
N PRO A 247 3.88 -14.88 -25.69
CA PRO A 247 3.50 -13.69 -26.47
C PRO A 247 2.87 -12.56 -25.63
N GLN A 248 2.83 -12.69 -24.30
CA GLN A 248 2.24 -11.73 -23.38
C GLN A 248 3.09 -10.45 -23.30
N LEU A 249 2.77 -9.49 -24.16
CA LEU A 249 3.40 -8.17 -24.18
C LEU A 249 2.81 -7.28 -23.09
N SER A 250 3.43 -7.27 -21.91
CA SER A 250 3.16 -6.25 -20.90
C SER A 250 3.80 -4.90 -21.28
N ALA A 251 3.39 -3.82 -20.60
CA ALA A 251 3.92 -2.46 -20.79
C ALA A 251 5.42 -2.45 -20.54
N LEU A 252 5.80 -3.21 -19.53
CA LEU A 252 7.17 -3.35 -19.07
C LEU A 252 7.98 -4.07 -20.14
N GLN A 253 7.47 -5.16 -20.70
CA GLN A 253 8.13 -5.89 -21.79
C GLN A 253 8.40 -4.98 -22.98
N HIS A 254 7.37 -4.27 -23.46
CA HIS A 254 7.52 -3.36 -24.59
C HIS A 254 8.47 -2.19 -24.28
N GLY A 255 8.40 -1.64 -23.07
CA GLY A 255 9.33 -0.62 -22.61
C GLY A 255 10.79 -1.11 -22.56
N LEU A 256 11.01 -2.37 -22.18
CA LEU A 256 12.34 -2.99 -22.13
C LEU A 256 12.91 -3.17 -23.53
N SER A 257 12.15 -3.77 -24.46
CA SER A 257 12.60 -3.96 -25.84
C SER A 257 12.96 -2.62 -26.47
N ASN A 258 12.08 -1.61 -26.36
CA ASN A 258 12.35 -0.27 -26.90
C ASN A 258 13.60 0.39 -26.27
N ALA A 259 13.81 0.23 -24.96
CA ALA A 259 14.96 0.83 -24.29
C ALA A 259 16.27 0.18 -24.71
N LEU A 260 16.30 -1.15 -24.85
CA LEU A 260 17.50 -1.91 -25.22
C LEU A 260 17.85 -1.75 -26.71
N GLU A 261 16.86 -1.83 -27.59
CA GLU A 261 17.04 -1.67 -29.04
C GLU A 261 17.36 -0.22 -29.41
N GLY A 262 16.66 0.73 -28.78
CA GLY A 262 16.79 2.15 -29.09
C GLY A 262 17.93 2.86 -28.35
N GLY A 263 18.44 2.28 -27.26
CA GLY A 263 19.45 2.91 -26.40
C GLY A 263 18.97 4.19 -25.71
N TYR A 264 17.66 4.40 -25.59
CA TYR A 264 17.07 5.58 -24.95
C TYR A 264 16.15 5.21 -23.78
N GLN A 265 15.93 6.18 -22.89
CA GLN A 265 15.05 6.01 -21.74
C GLN A 265 13.61 5.77 -22.17
N CYS A 266 12.98 4.74 -21.62
CA CYS A 266 11.57 4.45 -21.85
C CYS A 266 10.79 4.60 -20.55
N PHE A 267 9.60 5.20 -20.61
CA PHE A 267 8.76 5.37 -19.44
C PHE A 267 7.34 4.90 -19.72
N GLY A 268 6.68 4.44 -18.68
CA GLY A 268 5.33 3.92 -18.78
C GLY A 268 4.62 3.91 -17.45
N GLN A 269 3.45 3.30 -17.45
CA GLN A 269 2.63 3.13 -16.26
C GLN A 269 1.85 1.83 -16.32
N CYS A 270 1.47 1.34 -15.15
CA CYS A 270 0.45 0.31 -15.05
C CYS A 270 -0.93 0.92 -15.34
N TYR A 271 -1.77 0.16 -16.05
CA TYR A 271 -3.14 0.56 -16.35
C TYR A 271 -4.14 0.25 -15.23
N PHE A 272 -3.76 -0.63 -14.31
CA PHE A 272 -4.66 -1.20 -13.30
C PHE A 272 -4.40 -0.66 -11.90
N CYS A 273 -3.14 -0.40 -11.55
CA CYS A 273 -2.75 0.14 -10.27
C CYS A 273 -1.87 1.40 -10.42
N ALA A 274 -1.61 2.07 -9.30
CA ALA A 274 -0.88 3.33 -9.28
C ALA A 274 0.63 3.08 -9.30
N VAL A 275 1.13 2.55 -10.43
CA VAL A 275 2.56 2.34 -10.69
C VAL A 275 2.99 3.11 -11.92
N ASP A 276 4.01 3.95 -11.76
CA ASP A 276 4.81 4.50 -12.85
C ASP A 276 6.14 3.77 -12.94
N PHE A 277 6.74 3.68 -14.12
CA PHE A 277 8.08 3.11 -14.28
C PHE A 277 8.92 3.87 -15.30
N LEU A 278 10.24 3.74 -15.15
CA LEU A 278 11.27 4.29 -16.02
C LEU A 278 12.36 3.24 -16.22
N ILE A 279 12.74 3.04 -17.47
CA ILE A 279 13.81 2.14 -17.87
C ILE A 279 14.91 3.00 -18.47
N THR A 280 16.11 2.89 -17.91
CA THR A 280 17.29 3.65 -18.32
C THR A 280 18.37 2.68 -18.77
N PRO A 281 18.62 2.55 -20.09
CA PRO A 281 19.78 1.81 -20.57
C PRO A 281 21.05 2.58 -20.23
N GLY A 282 22.09 1.86 -19.83
CA GLY A 282 23.43 2.39 -19.63
C GLY A 282 24.21 2.52 -20.94
N ARG A 283 25.45 3.00 -20.85
CA ARG A 283 26.34 3.11 -22.01
C ARG A 283 26.56 1.72 -22.61
N GLU A 284 26.46 1.64 -23.94
CA GLU A 284 26.69 0.41 -24.72
C GLU A 284 25.84 -0.78 -24.24
N ASN A 285 24.69 -0.52 -23.60
CA ASN A 285 23.85 -1.55 -22.97
C ASN A 285 24.59 -2.42 -21.94
N ARG A 286 25.68 -1.94 -21.34
CA ARG A 286 26.42 -2.70 -20.30
C ARG A 286 25.72 -2.70 -18.95
N THR A 287 24.86 -1.73 -18.72
CA THR A 287 23.99 -1.66 -17.55
C THR A 287 22.56 -1.34 -17.96
N LEU A 288 21.60 -1.71 -17.12
CA LEU A 288 20.20 -1.35 -17.28
C LEU A 288 19.64 -1.05 -15.90
N MET A 289 18.91 0.05 -15.77
CA MET A 289 18.21 0.39 -14.54
C MET A 289 16.71 0.47 -14.80
N ILE A 290 15.91 -0.20 -13.96
CA ILE A 290 14.46 -0.12 -13.98
C ILE A 290 14.00 0.47 -12.64
N GLU A 291 13.42 1.65 -12.69
CA GLU A 291 12.83 2.32 -11.54
C GLU A 291 11.31 2.23 -11.64
N ALA A 292 10.64 1.95 -10.52
CA ALA A 292 9.19 2.01 -10.44
C ALA A 292 8.76 2.72 -9.16
N TRP A 293 7.75 3.57 -9.29
CA TRP A 293 7.14 4.30 -8.20
C TRP A 293 5.72 3.82 -8.04
N GLN A 294 5.35 3.46 -6.81
CA GLN A 294 4.04 2.92 -6.50
C GLN A 294 3.38 3.68 -5.36
N ASP A 295 2.11 4.02 -5.56
CA ASP A 295 1.24 4.61 -4.54
C ASP A 295 0.33 3.53 -3.97
N LEU A 296 0.42 3.32 -2.66
CA LEU A 296 -0.35 2.32 -1.93
C LEU A 296 -1.52 2.92 -1.14
N GLY A 297 -1.82 4.19 -1.36
CA GLY A 297 -2.92 4.89 -0.73
C GLY A 297 -2.48 5.83 0.39
N GLY A 298 -3.45 6.55 0.94
CA GLY A 298 -3.26 7.45 2.06
C GLY A 298 -4.18 7.12 3.22
N GLU A 299 -4.37 8.11 4.08
CA GLU A 299 -5.35 8.05 5.15
C GLU A 299 -6.47 9.08 4.97
N ASN A 300 -7.21 8.97 3.88
CA ASN A 300 -8.36 9.82 3.64
C ASN A 300 -9.57 9.31 4.43
N ASN A 301 -9.73 9.86 5.64
CA ASN A 301 -10.98 10.02 6.40
C ASN A 301 -11.96 8.82 6.49
N GLY A 302 -11.51 7.58 6.29
CA GLY A 302 -12.39 6.41 6.30
C GLY A 302 -13.23 6.24 5.03
N SER A 303 -12.93 6.96 3.95
CA SER A 303 -13.55 6.70 2.66
C SER A 303 -12.96 5.40 2.07
N PRO A 304 -13.80 4.49 1.52
CA PRO A 304 -13.35 3.29 0.80
C PRO A 304 -12.36 3.57 -0.36
N GLY A 305 -12.25 4.83 -0.80
CA GLY A 305 -11.39 5.25 -1.91
C GLY A 305 -9.90 4.96 -1.71
N ASP A 306 -9.35 5.08 -0.50
CA ASP A 306 -7.91 4.89 -0.29
C ASP A 306 -7.50 3.42 -0.21
N GLU A 307 -8.40 2.53 0.22
CA GLU A 307 -8.25 1.08 0.10
C GLU A 307 -8.10 0.65 -1.37
N THR A 308 -8.70 1.40 -2.30
CA THR A 308 -8.66 1.06 -3.72
C THR A 308 -7.22 0.98 -4.25
N TYR A 309 -6.30 1.82 -3.73
CA TYR A 309 -4.89 1.77 -4.14
C TYR A 309 -4.20 0.49 -3.67
N TRP A 310 -4.39 0.12 -2.40
CA TRP A 310 -3.86 -1.12 -1.85
C TRP A 310 -4.45 -2.33 -2.59
N ARG A 311 -5.76 -2.39 -2.76
CA ARG A 311 -6.44 -3.50 -3.47
C ARG A 311 -6.03 -3.57 -4.93
N ALA A 312 -5.79 -2.46 -5.60
CA ALA A 312 -5.27 -2.48 -6.96
C ALA A 312 -3.86 -3.12 -7.00
N ALA A 313 -3.05 -2.91 -5.97
CA ALA A 313 -1.71 -3.46 -5.90
C ALA A 313 -1.67 -4.92 -5.42
N ALA A 314 -2.45 -5.25 -4.39
CA ALA A 314 -2.39 -6.52 -3.67
C ALA A 314 -3.38 -7.52 -4.26
N TRP A 315 -2.86 -8.66 -4.70
CA TRP A 315 -3.68 -9.71 -5.28
C TRP A 315 -4.14 -10.70 -4.20
N ASP A 316 -5.41 -11.09 -4.27
CA ASP A 316 -6.00 -12.10 -3.40
C ASP A 316 -5.80 -13.50 -4.01
N ARG A 317 -5.17 -14.41 -3.25
CA ARG A 317 -4.86 -15.77 -3.68
C ARG A 317 -6.11 -16.65 -3.84
N ASN A 318 -7.16 -16.36 -3.07
CA ASN A 318 -8.27 -17.28 -2.88
C ASN A 318 -9.48 -16.95 -3.74
N GLU A 319 -9.55 -15.72 -4.26
CA GLU A 319 -10.79 -15.28 -4.85
C GLU A 319 -10.82 -15.50 -6.37
N MET A 320 -9.88 -15.01 -7.20
CA MET A 320 -10.13 -14.95 -8.65
C MET A 320 -8.86 -14.91 -9.53
N PRO A 321 -8.92 -15.37 -10.81
CA PRO A 321 -7.85 -15.18 -11.80
C PRO A 321 -7.41 -13.71 -11.87
N ILE A 322 -6.14 -13.45 -12.18
CA ILE A 322 -5.58 -12.08 -12.21
C ILE A 322 -6.36 -11.15 -13.17
N ALA A 323 -6.92 -11.69 -14.27
CA ALA A 323 -7.78 -10.92 -15.17
C ALA A 323 -9.06 -10.40 -14.49
N HIS A 324 -9.63 -11.14 -13.54
CA HIS A 324 -10.78 -10.67 -12.77
C HIS A 324 -10.34 -9.63 -11.75
N HIS A 325 -9.21 -9.85 -11.06
CA HIS A 325 -8.60 -8.84 -10.19
C HIS A 325 -8.43 -7.51 -10.92
N MET A 326 -7.80 -7.52 -12.10
CA MET A 326 -7.62 -6.36 -12.96
C MET A 326 -8.93 -5.64 -13.32
N ARG A 327 -10.04 -6.36 -13.49
CA ARG A 327 -11.35 -5.76 -13.77
C ARG A 327 -11.95 -5.09 -12.54
N ARG A 328 -11.83 -5.73 -11.38
CA ARG A 328 -12.46 -5.27 -10.13
C ARG A 328 -11.71 -4.12 -9.46
N THR A 329 -10.39 -4.13 -9.52
CA THR A 329 -9.53 -3.21 -8.74
C THR A 329 -8.91 -2.10 -9.60
N ARG A 330 -9.38 -1.94 -10.84
CA ARG A 330 -8.87 -0.94 -11.77
C ARG A 330 -9.03 0.47 -11.22
N LEU A 331 -7.91 1.14 -10.99
CA LEU A 331 -7.89 2.58 -10.77
C LEU A 331 -8.31 3.29 -12.06
N ILE A 332 -9.47 3.94 -12.03
CA ILE A 332 -10.02 4.64 -13.19
C ILE A 332 -9.23 5.94 -13.42
N LYS A 333 -8.74 6.13 -14.65
CA LYS A 333 -8.19 7.38 -15.21
C LYS A 333 -7.08 8.04 -14.37
N ARG A 334 -5.84 7.56 -14.52
CA ARG A 334 -4.63 8.23 -14.02
C ARG A 334 -3.78 8.76 -15.18
N ALA A 335 -3.28 9.98 -15.03
CA ALA A 335 -2.28 10.52 -15.94
C ALA A 335 -0.90 9.87 -15.67
N GLY A 336 -0.16 9.55 -16.73
CA GLY A 336 1.20 9.01 -16.63
C GLY A 336 2.13 9.91 -15.82
N GLY A 337 2.96 9.29 -14.97
CA GLY A 337 3.99 9.99 -14.20
C GLY A 337 3.47 10.70 -12.95
N THR A 338 2.18 10.61 -12.60
CA THR A 338 1.66 11.27 -11.39
C THR A 338 2.27 10.72 -10.11
N VAL A 339 2.47 9.40 -10.01
CA VAL A 339 3.00 8.76 -8.79
C VAL A 339 4.46 9.12 -8.61
N ARG A 340 5.23 9.09 -9.71
CA ARG A 340 6.62 9.57 -9.70
C ARG A 340 6.73 11.04 -9.27
N ARG A 341 5.83 11.91 -9.76
CA ARG A 341 5.78 13.32 -9.34
C ARG A 341 5.45 13.44 -7.85
N SER A 342 4.46 12.70 -7.36
CA SER A 342 4.11 12.65 -5.93
C SER A 342 5.27 12.13 -5.06
N TYR A 343 6.16 11.31 -5.62
CA TYR A 343 7.38 10.88 -4.94
C TYR A 343 8.46 11.98 -4.84
N GLY A 344 8.26 13.13 -5.50
CA GLY A 344 9.21 14.24 -5.56
C GLY A 344 10.19 14.17 -6.75
N GLU A 345 10.02 13.23 -7.68
CA GLU A 345 10.94 13.02 -8.81
C GLU A 345 10.33 13.54 -10.13
N SER A 346 10.15 14.86 -10.22
CA SER A 346 9.62 15.53 -11.39
C SER A 346 10.71 15.95 -12.38
N ARG A 347 11.39 14.99 -13.02
CA ARG A 347 12.21 15.36 -14.20
C ARG A 347 11.30 15.63 -15.39
N TYR A 348 11.56 16.72 -16.13
CA TYR A 348 11.00 16.94 -17.45
C TYR A 348 11.61 15.89 -18.40
N PHE A 349 10.79 14.94 -18.86
CA PHE A 349 11.22 14.02 -19.88
C PHE A 349 10.76 14.54 -21.23
N MET A 350 11.69 14.68 -22.18
CA MET A 350 11.33 14.77 -23.59
C MET A 350 10.59 13.49 -23.96
N THR A 351 9.43 13.62 -24.62
CA THR A 351 8.41 12.58 -24.82
C THR A 351 8.83 11.39 -25.70
N LYS A 352 10.11 11.23 -26.03
CA LYS A 352 10.58 10.06 -26.77
C LYS A 352 10.47 8.84 -25.85
N GLY A 353 9.72 7.81 -26.28
CA GLY A 353 9.61 6.55 -25.55
C GLY A 353 8.44 6.40 -24.58
N LEU A 354 7.37 7.19 -24.70
CA LEU A 354 6.15 6.93 -23.93
C LEU A 354 5.49 5.62 -24.39
N VAL A 355 5.46 4.62 -23.51
CA VAL A 355 4.71 3.38 -23.74
C VAL A 355 3.22 3.65 -23.54
N ARG A 356 2.48 3.89 -24.63
CA ARG A 356 1.00 3.98 -24.61
C ARG A 356 0.38 2.65 -25.00
N TRP A 357 -0.47 2.12 -24.14
CA TRP A 357 -1.35 1.02 -24.51
C TRP A 357 -2.51 1.54 -25.36
N LYS A 358 -2.73 0.91 -26.52
CA LYS A 358 -4.02 1.00 -27.20
C LYS A 358 -5.02 0.10 -26.43
N ASN A 359 -6.29 0.49 -26.35
CA ASN A 359 -7.31 -0.27 -25.63
C ASN A 359 -7.37 -1.75 -26.06
N LEU A 360 -7.16 -2.04 -27.35
CA LEU A 360 -7.13 -3.42 -27.87
C LEU A 360 -6.02 -4.28 -27.25
N ALA A 361 -4.84 -3.70 -27.01
CA ALA A 361 -3.73 -4.41 -26.36
C ALA A 361 -4.08 -4.80 -24.92
N ILE A 362 -4.84 -3.96 -24.21
CA ILE A 362 -5.24 -4.20 -22.82
C ILE A 362 -6.22 -5.38 -22.74
N HIS A 363 -7.16 -5.46 -23.69
CA HIS A 363 -8.09 -6.57 -23.76
C HIS A 363 -7.38 -7.89 -24.07
N ASN A 364 -6.43 -7.89 -25.00
CA ASN A 364 -5.63 -9.08 -25.32
C ASN A 364 -4.80 -9.51 -24.09
N TYR A 365 -4.13 -8.57 -23.43
CA TYR A 365 -3.38 -8.87 -22.21
C TYR A 365 -4.25 -9.45 -21.09
N MET A 366 -5.47 -8.94 -20.90
CA MET A 366 -6.42 -9.53 -19.95
C MET A 366 -6.85 -10.95 -20.34
N ALA A 367 -7.07 -11.21 -21.63
CA ALA A 367 -7.45 -12.53 -22.13
C ALA A 367 -6.31 -13.54 -21.91
N ASP A 368 -5.08 -13.16 -22.25
CA ASP A 368 -3.89 -14.00 -22.06
C ASP A 368 -3.59 -14.25 -20.59
N SER A 369 -3.97 -13.31 -19.72
CA SER A 369 -3.79 -13.40 -18.28
C SER A 369 -4.78 -14.35 -17.58
N LEU A 370 -5.81 -14.87 -18.27
CA LEU A 370 -6.75 -15.82 -17.67
C LEU A 370 -6.09 -17.12 -17.21
N PHE A 371 -5.00 -17.51 -17.87
CA PHE A 371 -4.24 -18.73 -17.60
C PHE A 371 -2.96 -18.47 -16.80
N TYR A 372 -2.71 -17.20 -16.43
CA TYR A 372 -1.48 -16.77 -15.78
C TYR A 372 -1.69 -16.62 -14.27
N HIS A 373 -0.84 -17.27 -13.48
CA HIS A 373 -0.72 -17.04 -12.05
C HIS A 373 0.68 -16.43 -11.78
N PRO A 374 0.78 -15.14 -11.41
CA PRO A 374 2.05 -14.47 -11.13
C PRO A 374 3.01 -15.21 -10.18
N LEU A 375 2.47 -16.11 -9.36
CA LEU A 375 3.20 -16.92 -8.39
C LEU A 375 3.29 -18.43 -8.71
N MET A 376 2.74 -18.92 -9.84
CA MET A 376 2.93 -20.33 -10.25
C MET A 376 4.05 -20.51 -11.28
N VAL A 377 4.86 -19.49 -11.51
CA VAL A 377 6.08 -19.64 -12.29
C VAL A 377 7.27 -19.71 -11.36
#